data_AF-A0AAD1WDE9-F1
#
_entry.id   AF-A0AAD1WDE9-F1
#
_cell.length_a   1.000
_cell.length_b   1.000
_cell.length_c   1.000
_cell.angle_alpha   90.00
_cell.angle_beta   90.00
_cell.angle_gamma   90.00
#
_symmetry.space_group_name_H-M   'P 1'
#
loop_
_entity.id
_entity.type
_entity.pdbx_description
1 polymer ?
#
loop_
_entity_poly.entity_id
_entity_poly.type
_entity_poly.pdbx_seq_one_letter_code
_entity_poly.pdbx_strand_id
1 'polypeptide(L)'
;MSFPDVKLYYKAAILAALATTHRADNPPQWVAIESQWTCRAGMHHLFWVPKHLRPTTPTMLETTKLMLHTWDTYRTHLSGSGTTSLASTMYSIHLRNKTFDYRTWTNAGCTHIHDLYKGTSLKQFPDLQTQYNLPSKAIFSYLQLKSTLRQPKTPPMTPMISNFDTWCLTGKPHRRSISKIYSTLLEGTHASTDNFIQMTLTPATCLLYIWPEGLTKVHSKLLFHTLIAACNLIAKNWKSRNIPTKTELVTQIQKNWEYERMAAQQLGTGVATMEAGKIWEQYWNKVKSQTTGDE
;
A
#
# COMPACT_ATOMS: atom_id res chain seq x y z
N MET A 1 -14.46 -8.30 20.64
CA MET A 1 -13.66 -8.68 19.45
C MET A 1 -13.68 -7.49 18.51
N SER A 2 -12.56 -6.81 18.32
CA SER A 2 -12.46 -5.75 17.30
C SER A 2 -12.09 -6.42 15.98
N PHE A 3 -12.94 -6.25 14.96
CA PHE A 3 -12.64 -6.72 13.62
C PHE A 3 -11.49 -5.86 13.05
N PRO A 4 -10.51 -6.45 12.35
CA PRO A 4 -9.53 -5.66 11.62
C PRO A 4 -10.28 -4.72 10.68
N ASP A 5 -9.95 -3.42 10.71
CA ASP A 5 -10.58 -2.47 9.80
C ASP A 5 -10.24 -2.85 8.36
N VAL A 6 -11.23 -3.48 7.72
CA VAL A 6 -11.17 -3.99 6.35
C VAL A 6 -10.86 -2.85 5.39
N LYS A 7 -11.30 -1.62 5.70
CA LYS A 7 -11.03 -0.44 4.87
C LYS A 7 -9.54 -0.12 4.90
N LEU A 8 -8.91 -0.12 6.07
CA LEU A 8 -7.47 0.10 6.21
C LEU A 8 -6.65 -1.02 5.58
N TYR A 9 -7.09 -2.27 5.72
CA TYR A 9 -6.40 -3.40 5.10
C TYR A 9 -6.49 -3.35 3.56
N TYR A 10 -7.65 -3.00 3.01
CA TYR A 10 -7.84 -2.78 1.57
C TYR A 10 -6.92 -1.66 1.06
N LYS A 11 -6.85 -0.54 1.78
CA LYS A 11 -5.93 0.57 1.45
C LYS A 11 -4.47 0.15 1.53
N ALA A 12 -4.08 -0.64 2.53
CA ALA A 12 -2.73 -1.20 2.64
C ALA A 12 -2.37 -2.10 1.45
N ALA A 13 -3.32 -2.90 0.96
CA ALA A 13 -3.13 -3.73 -0.23
C ALA A 13 -2.91 -2.88 -1.50
N ILE A 14 -3.68 -1.79 -1.67
CA ILE A 14 -3.50 -0.85 -2.79
C ILE A 14 -2.12 -0.20 -2.73
N LEU A 15 -1.67 0.25 -1.56
CA LEU A 15 -0.35 0.86 -1.37
C LEU A 15 0.80 -0.13 -1.58
N ALA A 16 0.60 -1.40 -1.21
CA ALA A 16 1.56 -2.45 -1.50
C ALA A 16 1.69 -2.69 -3.01
N ALA A 17 0.56 -2.73 -3.72
CA ALA A 17 0.57 -2.81 -5.18
C ALA A 17 1.26 -1.59 -5.79
N LEU A 18 1.00 -0.39 -5.28
CA LEU A 18 1.67 0.85 -5.69
C LEU A 18 3.20 0.77 -5.58
N ALA A 19 3.71 0.27 -4.46
CA ALA A 19 5.15 0.13 -4.26
C ALA A 19 5.77 -0.84 -5.28
N THR A 20 5.05 -1.88 -5.71
CA THR A 20 5.51 -2.79 -6.76
C THR A 20 5.49 -2.17 -8.16
N THR A 21 4.57 -1.23 -8.43
CA THR A 21 4.51 -0.56 -9.74
C THR A 21 5.55 0.55 -9.90
N HIS A 22 6.18 0.96 -8.80
CA HIS A 22 7.23 1.98 -8.82
C HIS A 22 8.50 1.55 -9.58
N ARG A 23 8.74 0.24 -9.71
CA ARG A 23 9.99 -0.29 -10.27
C ARG A 23 9.88 -0.56 -11.78
N ALA A 24 10.84 -0.07 -12.55
CA ALA A 24 10.89 -0.27 -14.01
C ALA A 24 11.41 -1.68 -14.42
N ASP A 25 12.11 -2.39 -13.54
CA ASP A 25 12.81 -3.65 -13.87
C ASP A 25 11.86 -4.83 -14.15
N ASN A 26 10.66 -4.84 -13.56
CA ASN A 26 9.64 -5.86 -13.82
C ASN A 26 8.24 -5.39 -13.37
N PRO A 27 7.66 -4.38 -14.04
CA PRO A 27 6.34 -3.91 -13.70
C PRO A 27 5.29 -4.99 -14.01
N PRO A 28 4.21 -5.09 -13.22
CA PRO A 28 3.08 -5.94 -13.58
C PRO A 28 2.60 -5.65 -15.01
N GLN A 29 2.20 -6.66 -15.77
CA GLN A 29 1.83 -6.50 -17.19
C GLN A 29 0.79 -5.41 -17.44
N TRP A 30 -0.19 -5.24 -16.53
CA TRP A 30 -1.20 -4.19 -16.65
C TRP A 30 -0.61 -2.78 -16.57
N VAL A 31 0.50 -2.58 -15.85
CA VAL A 31 1.25 -1.32 -15.80
C VAL A 31 1.96 -1.06 -17.12
N ALA A 32 2.54 -2.11 -17.73
CA ALA A 32 3.17 -2.01 -19.03
C ALA A 32 2.14 -1.62 -20.10
N ILE A 33 0.96 -2.26 -20.07
CA ILE A 33 -0.17 -1.86 -20.92
C ILE A 33 -0.51 -0.40 -20.65
N GLU A 34 -0.83 -0.01 -19.42
CA GLU A 34 -1.24 1.37 -19.11
C GLU A 34 -0.17 2.42 -19.45
N SER A 35 1.11 2.10 -19.32
CA SER A 35 2.21 2.99 -19.72
C SER A 35 2.21 3.33 -21.21
N GLN A 36 1.58 2.51 -22.06
CA GLN A 36 1.38 2.79 -23.49
C GLN A 36 0.25 3.81 -23.73
N TRP A 37 -0.74 3.87 -22.84
CA TRP A 37 -1.94 4.73 -22.97
C TRP A 37 -1.88 6.00 -22.14
N THR A 38 -0.99 6.04 -21.14
CA THR A 38 -0.74 7.19 -20.28
C THR A 38 0.37 8.07 -20.87
N CYS A 39 0.49 9.29 -20.36
CA CYS A 39 1.41 10.32 -20.85
C CYS A 39 2.85 9.78 -21.07
N ARG A 40 3.68 10.52 -21.81
CA ARG A 40 5.11 10.19 -22.10
C ARG A 40 5.98 9.81 -20.89
N ALA A 41 5.47 9.95 -19.67
CA ALA A 41 6.07 9.47 -18.44
C ALA A 41 5.29 8.28 -17.87
N GLY A 42 6.00 7.19 -17.62
CA GLY A 42 5.44 5.97 -17.05
C GLY A 42 4.78 6.21 -15.68
N MET A 43 3.82 5.34 -15.36
CA MET A 43 2.98 5.45 -14.16
C MET A 43 3.77 5.61 -12.85
N HIS A 44 4.93 4.95 -12.74
CA HIS A 44 5.84 5.03 -11.60
C HIS A 44 6.30 6.46 -11.27
N HIS A 45 6.31 7.37 -12.25
CA HIS A 45 6.65 8.77 -12.02
C HIS A 45 5.49 9.58 -11.43
N LEU A 46 4.24 9.23 -11.72
CA LEU A 46 3.06 10.03 -11.37
C LEU A 46 2.77 10.07 -9.87
N PHE A 47 3.16 9.02 -9.14
CA PHE A 47 2.92 8.90 -7.69
C PHE A 47 3.64 9.99 -6.89
N TRP A 48 4.85 10.36 -7.29
CA TRP A 48 5.64 11.35 -6.56
C TRP A 48 5.28 12.79 -6.88
N VAL A 49 4.55 12.99 -7.98
CA VAL A 49 4.08 14.30 -8.44
C VAL A 49 2.89 14.76 -7.58
N PRO A 50 2.87 16.02 -7.12
CA PRO A 50 1.71 16.60 -6.44
C PRO A 50 0.45 16.54 -7.29
N LYS A 51 -0.71 16.31 -6.68
CA LYS A 51 -2.01 16.17 -7.37
C LYS A 51 -2.29 17.27 -8.40
N HIS A 52 -1.95 18.53 -8.10
CA HIS A 52 -2.17 19.69 -8.96
C HIS A 52 -1.20 19.78 -10.17
N LEU A 53 -0.07 19.06 -10.14
CA LEU A 53 0.92 19.03 -11.22
C LEU A 53 0.82 17.77 -12.08
N ARG A 54 -0.08 16.84 -11.76
CA ARG A 54 -0.26 15.63 -12.56
C ARG A 54 -0.93 15.97 -13.90
N PRO A 55 -0.44 15.42 -15.02
CA PRO A 55 -1.12 15.58 -16.30
C PRO A 55 -2.52 14.96 -16.21
N THR A 56 -3.54 15.75 -16.53
CA THR A 56 -4.92 15.27 -16.65
C THR A 56 -5.05 14.46 -17.93
N THR A 57 -4.73 13.17 -17.87
CA THR A 57 -4.96 12.27 -19.00
C THR A 57 -6.37 11.68 -18.90
N PRO A 58 -7.26 11.93 -19.86
CA PRO A 58 -8.63 11.38 -19.86
C PRO A 58 -8.64 9.84 -19.98
N THR A 59 -7.55 9.25 -20.46
CA THR A 59 -7.37 7.81 -20.73
C THR A 59 -6.86 6.99 -19.53
N MET A 60 -6.70 7.59 -18.36
CA MET A 60 -6.17 6.88 -17.19
C MET A 60 -7.16 5.83 -16.68
N LEU A 61 -6.68 4.62 -16.38
CA LEU A 61 -7.52 3.55 -15.85
C LEU A 61 -8.06 3.92 -14.46
N GLU A 62 -9.26 3.44 -14.17
CA GLU A 62 -9.92 3.69 -12.89
C GLU A 62 -9.13 3.13 -11.70
N THR A 63 -8.43 2.02 -11.91
CA THR A 63 -7.53 1.43 -10.91
C THR A 63 -6.42 2.41 -10.54
N THR A 64 -5.83 3.08 -11.53
CA THR A 64 -4.71 4.02 -11.33
C THR A 64 -5.18 5.32 -10.67
N LYS A 65 -6.37 5.80 -11.01
CA LYS A 65 -7.01 6.90 -10.28
C LYS A 65 -7.22 6.56 -8.81
N LEU A 66 -7.68 5.35 -8.50
CA LEU A 66 -7.88 4.87 -7.12
C LEU A 66 -6.54 4.76 -6.36
N MET A 67 -5.52 4.22 -7.00
CA MET A 67 -4.16 4.13 -6.46
C MET A 67 -3.59 5.51 -6.13
N LEU A 68 -3.67 6.45 -7.07
CA LEU A 68 -3.21 7.83 -6.89
C LEU A 68 -3.98 8.56 -5.79
N HIS A 69 -5.31 8.35 -5.72
CA HIS A 69 -6.14 8.94 -4.68
C HIS A 69 -5.76 8.41 -3.30
N THR A 70 -5.63 7.08 -3.16
CA THR A 70 -5.23 6.43 -1.91
C THR A 70 -3.85 6.91 -1.47
N TRP A 71 -2.92 7.02 -2.41
CA TRP A 71 -1.60 7.58 -2.13
C TRP A 71 -1.66 9.03 -1.64
N ASP A 72 -2.41 9.91 -2.31
CA ASP A 72 -2.54 11.31 -1.90
C ASP A 72 -3.12 11.45 -0.48
N THR A 73 -4.05 10.58 -0.10
CA THR A 73 -4.65 10.57 1.24
C THR A 73 -3.65 10.14 2.32
N TYR A 74 -2.79 9.16 2.04
CA TYR A 74 -1.94 8.52 3.06
C TYR A 74 -0.46 8.91 2.98
N ARG A 75 -0.04 9.65 1.97
CA ARG A 75 1.36 10.05 1.75
C ARG A 75 1.94 10.81 2.94
N THR A 76 1.16 11.69 3.57
CA THR A 76 1.61 12.47 4.73
C THR A 76 1.95 11.57 5.93
N HIS A 77 1.21 10.49 6.11
CA HIS A 77 1.44 9.50 7.17
C HIS A 77 2.60 8.57 6.85
N LEU A 78 2.81 8.23 5.57
CA LEU A 78 3.83 7.26 5.16
C LEU A 78 5.19 7.89 4.90
N SER A 79 5.26 9.05 4.25
CA SER A 79 6.51 9.70 3.82
C SER A 79 6.84 10.98 4.58
N GLY A 80 6.02 11.34 5.59
CA GLY A 80 6.16 12.61 6.31
C GLY A 80 5.62 13.80 5.52
N SER A 81 5.22 14.84 6.23
CA SER A 81 4.68 16.06 5.62
C SER A 81 5.79 16.87 4.94
N GLY A 82 5.65 17.15 3.65
CA GLY A 82 6.35 18.24 2.96
C GLY A 82 7.69 17.94 2.29
N THR A 83 8.31 16.78 2.51
CA THR A 83 9.63 16.48 1.90
C THR A 83 9.50 15.71 0.58
N THR A 84 10.38 16.02 -0.37
CA THR A 84 10.55 15.26 -1.60
C THR A 84 11.17 13.91 -1.22
N SER A 85 10.40 12.82 -1.31
CA SER A 85 10.91 11.48 -1.00
C SER A 85 12.14 11.17 -1.85
N LEU A 86 13.13 10.50 -1.26
CA LEU A 86 14.33 10.06 -1.96
C LEU A 86 14.03 9.02 -3.04
N ALA A 87 12.89 8.32 -2.94
CA ALA A 87 12.41 7.42 -3.97
C ALA A 87 11.75 8.17 -5.15
N SER A 88 11.59 9.50 -5.09
CA SER A 88 11.03 10.26 -6.20
C SER A 88 11.95 10.21 -7.42
N THR A 89 11.36 10.15 -8.60
CA THR A 89 12.10 10.08 -9.87
C THR A 89 12.54 11.45 -10.35
N MET A 90 13.59 11.51 -11.17
CA MET A 90 14.06 12.74 -11.82
C MET A 90 12.96 13.44 -12.64
N TYR A 91 12.05 12.66 -13.23
CA TYR A 91 10.89 13.20 -13.95
C TYR A 91 9.95 14.01 -13.03
N SER A 92 9.80 13.61 -11.76
CA SER A 92 8.96 14.36 -10.82
C SER A 92 9.53 15.76 -10.52
N ILE A 93 10.85 15.94 -10.63
CA ILE A 93 11.51 17.24 -10.51
C ILE A 93 11.29 18.06 -11.79
N HIS A 94 11.38 17.45 -12.97
CA HIS A 94 11.07 18.13 -14.24
C HIS A 94 9.66 18.71 -14.27
N LEU A 95 8.67 18.00 -13.70
CA LEU A 95 7.31 18.53 -13.62
C LEU A 95 7.18 19.74 -12.69
N ARG A 96 8.05 19.87 -11.68
CA ARG A 96 8.12 21.06 -10.81
C ARG A 96 8.95 22.18 -11.45
N ASN A 97 9.98 21.83 -12.21
CA ASN A 97 10.84 22.74 -12.91
C ASN A 97 10.99 22.31 -14.37
N LYS A 98 10.16 22.89 -15.24
CA LYS A 98 10.11 22.56 -16.68
C LYS A 98 11.43 22.81 -17.41
N THR A 99 12.34 23.60 -16.85
CA THR A 99 13.65 23.90 -17.44
C THR A 99 14.70 22.82 -17.18
N PHE A 100 14.42 21.89 -16.26
CA PHE A 100 15.33 20.79 -15.94
C PHE A 100 15.29 19.71 -17.03
N ASP A 101 16.41 19.44 -17.68
CA ASP A 101 16.52 18.38 -18.67
C ASP A 101 16.71 17.01 -18.00
N TYR A 102 15.59 16.35 -17.68
CA TYR A 102 15.64 15.02 -17.05
C TYR A 102 16.19 13.93 -17.97
N ARG A 103 16.12 14.09 -19.31
CA ARG A 103 16.46 13.02 -20.25
C ARG A 103 17.94 12.69 -20.21
N THR A 104 18.77 13.73 -20.16
CA THR A 104 20.22 13.57 -20.04
C THR A 104 20.59 12.80 -18.77
N TRP A 105 19.88 13.04 -17.66
CA TRP A 105 20.13 12.36 -16.39
C TRP A 105 19.63 10.92 -16.39
N THR A 106 18.42 10.66 -16.91
CA THR A 106 17.88 9.31 -17.00
C THR A 106 18.67 8.42 -17.94
N ASN A 107 19.15 8.96 -19.07
CA ASN A 107 19.97 8.24 -20.03
C ASN A 107 21.36 7.89 -19.47
N ALA A 108 21.88 8.74 -18.57
CA ALA A 108 23.11 8.47 -17.83
C ALA A 108 22.94 7.45 -16.69
N GLY A 109 21.71 6.97 -16.44
CA GLY A 109 21.39 6.00 -15.40
C GLY A 109 21.01 6.63 -14.04
N CYS A 110 20.95 7.95 -13.93
CA CYS A 110 20.49 8.64 -12.73
C CYS A 110 18.97 8.82 -12.78
N THR A 111 18.23 7.95 -12.08
CA THR A 111 16.77 7.86 -12.21
C THR A 111 16.03 8.36 -10.97
N HIS A 112 16.62 8.23 -9.79
CA HIS A 112 15.99 8.58 -8.51
C HIS A 112 16.76 9.67 -7.77
N ILE A 113 16.06 10.43 -6.91
CA ILE A 113 16.71 11.46 -6.07
C ILE A 113 17.75 10.82 -5.14
N HIS A 114 17.48 9.60 -4.65
CA HIS A 114 18.43 8.81 -3.86
C HIS A 114 19.82 8.70 -4.50
N ASP A 115 19.92 8.60 -5.82
CA ASP A 115 21.18 8.43 -6.55
C ASP A 115 22.12 9.64 -6.38
N LEU A 116 21.54 10.80 -6.07
CA LEU A 116 22.24 12.07 -5.86
C LEU A 116 22.79 12.24 -4.45
N TYR A 117 22.40 11.37 -3.52
CA TYR A 117 22.85 11.41 -2.14
C TYR A 117 23.91 10.33 -1.87
N LYS A 118 24.86 10.65 -0.99
CA LYS A 118 25.79 9.70 -0.37
C LYS A 118 25.49 9.70 1.12
N GLY A 119 24.61 8.78 1.54
CA GLY A 119 24.07 8.79 2.90
C GLY A 119 23.24 10.04 3.14
N THR A 120 23.71 10.93 4.01
CA THR A 120 22.99 12.14 4.43
C THR A 120 23.36 13.40 3.65
N SER A 121 24.42 13.36 2.83
CA SER A 121 24.91 14.52 2.07
C SER A 121 24.66 14.38 0.57
N LEU A 122 24.36 15.51 -0.08
CA LEU A 122 24.25 15.58 -1.53
C LEU A 122 25.66 15.47 -2.15
N LYS A 123 25.83 14.58 -3.13
CA LYS A 123 27.10 14.40 -3.85
C LYS A 123 27.48 15.68 -4.60
N GLN A 124 28.77 15.97 -4.71
CA GLN A 124 29.21 17.10 -5.52
C GLN A 124 29.09 16.76 -7.00
N PHE A 125 29.00 17.78 -7.86
CA PHE A 125 28.89 17.58 -9.30
C PHE A 125 30.06 16.77 -9.89
N PRO A 126 31.34 16.98 -9.49
CA PRO A 126 32.45 16.18 -10.00
C PRO A 126 32.28 14.68 -9.70
N ASP A 127 31.82 14.33 -8.49
CA ASP A 127 31.60 12.92 -8.11
C ASP A 127 30.52 12.26 -8.97
N LEU A 128 29.42 12.98 -9.22
CA LEU A 128 28.33 12.54 -10.08
C LEU A 128 28.77 12.43 -11.54
N GLN A 129 29.64 13.34 -11.99
CA GLN A 129 30.19 13.33 -13.33
C GLN A 129 31.05 12.08 -13.55
N THR A 130 31.92 11.73 -12.60
CA THR A 130 32.74 10.51 -12.69
C THR A 130 31.89 9.25 -12.59
N GLN A 131 30.85 9.24 -11.74
CA GLN A 131 30.02 8.06 -11.51
C GLN A 131 29.07 7.73 -12.68
N TYR A 132 28.46 8.75 -13.29
CA TYR A 132 27.41 8.58 -14.30
C TYR A 132 27.81 9.08 -15.70
N ASN A 133 29.08 9.48 -15.90
CA ASN A 133 29.59 10.04 -17.15
C ASN A 133 28.75 11.22 -17.69
N LEU A 134 28.34 12.13 -16.79
CA LEU A 134 27.50 13.28 -17.16
C LEU A 134 28.29 14.32 -17.97
N PRO A 135 27.68 14.96 -18.97
CA PRO A 135 28.33 16.04 -19.72
C PRO A 135 28.50 17.28 -18.83
N SER A 136 29.59 18.03 -19.01
CA SER A 136 29.86 19.25 -18.22
C SER A 136 28.75 20.31 -18.34
N LYS A 137 27.98 20.30 -19.44
CA LYS A 137 26.80 21.16 -19.64
C LYS A 137 25.67 20.89 -18.63
N ALA A 138 25.64 19.69 -18.01
CA ALA A 138 24.65 19.31 -17.01
C ALA A 138 24.86 19.99 -15.64
N ILE A 139 25.96 20.73 -15.45
CA ILE A 139 26.24 21.45 -14.20
C ILE A 139 25.13 22.44 -13.85
N PHE A 140 24.56 23.12 -14.86
CA PHE A 140 23.46 24.05 -14.65
C PHE A 140 22.20 23.30 -14.18
N SER A 141 21.89 22.16 -14.79
CA SER A 141 20.78 21.29 -14.37
C SER A 141 20.98 20.76 -12.95
N TYR A 142 22.21 20.46 -12.55
CA TYR A 142 22.55 20.07 -11.17
C TYR A 142 22.30 21.22 -10.18
N LEU A 143 22.69 22.46 -10.52
CA LEU A 143 22.42 23.64 -9.67
C LEU A 143 20.91 23.91 -9.54
N GLN A 144 20.16 23.78 -10.62
CA GLN A 144 18.71 23.87 -10.60
C GLN A 144 18.10 22.81 -9.69
N LEU A 145 18.60 21.58 -9.77
CA LEU A 145 18.14 20.48 -8.92
C LEU A 145 18.48 20.72 -7.45
N LYS A 146 19.69 21.18 -7.16
CA LYS A 146 20.11 21.54 -5.79
C LYS A 146 19.24 22.65 -5.21
N SER A 147 18.85 23.61 -6.04
CA SER A 147 17.91 24.68 -5.67
C SER A 147 16.50 24.14 -5.39
N THR A 148 15.96 23.25 -6.24
CA THR A 148 14.63 22.68 -6.04
C THR A 148 14.55 21.72 -4.85
N LEU A 149 15.64 21.03 -4.52
CA LEU A 149 15.75 20.21 -3.31
C LEU A 149 15.92 21.07 -2.04
N ARG A 150 16.49 22.27 -2.14
CA ARG A 150 16.59 23.24 -1.05
C ARG A 150 15.32 24.12 -1.02
N GLN A 151 14.24 23.63 -0.42
CA GLN A 151 13.14 24.51 0.02
C GLN A 151 13.04 24.59 1.55
N PRO A 152 12.54 25.72 2.11
CA PRO A 152 13.13 26.34 3.30
C PRO A 152 12.31 26.18 4.60
N LYS A 153 12.99 26.43 5.75
CA LYS A 153 12.51 26.84 7.09
C LYS A 153 12.58 25.89 8.29
N THR A 154 13.08 24.67 8.16
CA THR A 154 13.41 23.83 9.33
C THR A 154 14.86 23.36 9.25
N PRO A 155 15.53 23.07 10.40
CA PRO A 155 16.92 22.63 10.39
C PRO A 155 17.07 21.41 9.46
N PRO A 156 18.29 21.07 9.01
CA PRO A 156 18.51 20.05 7.98
C PRO A 156 18.11 18.69 8.55
N MET A 157 16.81 18.42 8.55
CA MET A 157 16.25 17.12 8.83
C MET A 157 16.61 16.36 7.58
N THR A 158 17.72 15.64 7.70
CA THR A 158 18.18 14.64 6.74
C THR A 158 16.97 13.99 6.09
N PRO A 159 16.89 13.89 4.76
CA PRO A 159 15.80 13.18 4.12
C PRO A 159 15.86 11.74 4.62
N MET A 160 15.07 11.44 5.65
CA MET A 160 15.04 10.15 6.29
C MET A 160 14.29 9.28 5.30
N ILE A 161 14.96 8.26 4.75
CA ILE A 161 14.32 7.30 3.85
C ILE A 161 13.16 6.71 4.64
N SER A 162 11.93 7.01 4.26
CA SER A 162 10.76 6.41 4.90
C SER A 162 10.82 4.89 4.72
N ASN A 163 10.24 4.14 5.66
CA ASN A 163 10.01 2.71 5.47
C ASN A 163 9.35 2.43 4.12
N PHE A 164 8.43 3.29 3.67
CA PHE A 164 7.82 3.18 2.35
C PHE A 164 8.82 3.44 1.21
N ASP A 165 9.72 4.41 1.36
CA ASP A 165 10.78 4.69 0.38
C ASP A 165 11.75 3.50 0.28
N THR A 166 12.12 2.90 1.41
CA THR A 166 12.93 1.67 1.40
C THR A 166 12.20 0.55 0.66
N TRP A 167 10.87 0.44 0.75
CA TRP A 167 10.11 -0.58 0.03
C TRP A 167 10.09 -0.32 -1.47
N CYS A 168 9.91 0.94 -1.88
CA CYS A 168 9.98 1.35 -3.29
C CYS A 168 11.37 1.14 -3.89
N LEU A 169 12.45 1.28 -3.10
CA LEU A 169 13.85 1.15 -3.56
C LEU A 169 14.39 -0.29 -3.49
N THR A 170 14.10 -1.04 -2.42
CA THR A 170 14.63 -2.41 -2.22
C THR A 170 13.96 -3.44 -3.14
N GLY A 171 12.73 -3.16 -3.59
CA GLY A 171 12.11 -3.81 -4.75
C GLY A 171 11.96 -5.33 -4.68
N LYS A 172 12.14 -5.96 -3.52
CA LYS A 172 11.70 -7.32 -3.25
C LYS A 172 10.32 -7.21 -2.61
N PRO A 173 9.27 -7.90 -3.11
CA PRO A 173 8.02 -7.99 -2.39
C PRO A 173 8.32 -8.66 -1.06
N HIS A 174 8.51 -7.86 -0.02
CA HIS A 174 8.83 -8.38 1.29
C HIS A 174 7.65 -9.25 1.70
N ARG A 175 7.90 -10.53 2.01
CA ARG A 175 6.90 -11.41 2.65
C ARG A 175 6.35 -10.60 3.83
N ARG A 176 5.07 -10.17 3.80
CA ARG A 176 4.40 -9.27 4.78
C ARG A 176 4.39 -7.75 4.49
N SER A 177 4.61 -7.28 3.26
CA SER A 177 4.52 -5.84 2.92
C SER A 177 3.18 -5.20 3.28
N ILE A 178 2.06 -5.86 2.93
CA ILE A 178 0.70 -5.40 3.26
C ILE A 178 0.53 -5.24 4.78
N SER A 179 1.00 -6.21 5.56
CA SER A 179 0.89 -6.19 7.01
C SER A 179 1.71 -5.08 7.66
N LYS A 180 2.88 -4.76 7.11
CA LYS A 180 3.72 -3.64 7.58
C LYS A 180 3.10 -2.29 7.24
N ILE A 181 2.55 -2.14 6.04
CA ILE A 181 1.81 -0.93 5.66
C ILE A 181 0.58 -0.78 6.58
N TYR A 182 -0.14 -1.86 6.82
CA TYR A 182 -1.30 -1.88 7.70
C TYR A 182 -0.94 -1.48 9.14
N SER A 183 0.17 -1.97 9.70
CA SER A 183 0.59 -1.56 11.05
C SER A 183 0.98 -0.08 11.11
N THR A 184 1.70 0.45 10.11
CA THR A 184 2.02 1.88 10.03
C THR A 184 0.77 2.76 9.89
N LEU A 185 -0.24 2.28 9.15
CA LEU A 185 -1.53 2.96 9.03
C LEU A 185 -2.31 2.92 10.36
N LEU A 186 -2.32 1.77 11.06
CA LEU A 186 -2.96 1.63 12.36
C LEU A 186 -2.32 2.53 13.42
N GLU A 187 -0.98 2.53 13.51
CA GLU A 187 -0.21 3.38 14.41
C GLU A 187 -0.53 4.87 14.20
N GLY A 188 -0.74 5.30 12.95
CA GLY A 188 -1.20 6.65 12.62
C GLY A 188 -2.68 6.95 12.91
N THR A 189 -3.50 5.93 13.20
CA THR A 189 -4.95 6.04 13.42
C THR A 189 -5.34 5.94 14.91
N HIS A 190 -4.44 5.52 15.80
CA HIS A 190 -4.67 5.33 17.24
C HIS A 190 -4.81 6.63 18.07
N ALA A 191 -5.66 7.56 17.63
CA ALA A 191 -6.21 8.61 18.48
C ALA A 191 -7.60 8.27 19.04
N SER A 192 -8.26 7.19 18.59
CA SER A 192 -9.57 6.80 19.13
C SER A 192 -9.87 5.33 18.90
N THR A 193 -9.75 4.48 19.92
CA THR A 193 -10.88 3.71 20.48
C THR A 193 -10.44 2.70 21.54
N ASP A 194 -11.32 2.59 22.54
CA ASP A 194 -11.22 1.92 23.83
C ASP A 194 -11.02 0.40 23.82
N ASN A 195 -10.34 -0.04 24.90
CA ASN A 195 -10.48 -1.30 25.63
C ASN A 195 -11.22 -2.46 24.93
N PHE A 196 -10.54 -3.14 24.02
CA PHE A 196 -10.81 -4.55 23.71
C PHE A 196 -9.49 -5.32 23.63
N ILE A 197 -9.51 -6.56 24.11
CA ILE A 197 -8.38 -7.50 24.17
C ILE A 197 -7.47 -7.32 22.94
N GLN A 198 -6.27 -6.78 23.17
CA GLN A 198 -5.26 -6.54 22.16
C GLN A 198 -4.73 -7.89 21.65
N MET A 199 -5.40 -8.46 20.65
CA MET A 199 -4.80 -9.51 19.85
C MET A 199 -3.82 -8.83 18.89
N THR A 200 -2.52 -9.05 19.06
CA THR A 200 -1.52 -8.54 18.13
C THR A 200 -1.77 -9.22 16.78
N LEU A 201 -2.40 -8.51 15.85
CA LEU A 201 -2.69 -8.99 14.50
C LEU A 201 -1.37 -9.13 13.74
N THR A 202 -0.66 -10.23 13.99
CA THR A 202 0.58 -10.51 13.29
C THR A 202 0.28 -11.08 11.91
N PRO A 203 1.14 -10.82 10.92
CA PRO A 203 1.01 -11.46 9.62
C PRO A 203 1.04 -13.00 9.68
N ALA A 204 1.61 -13.60 10.73
CA ALA A 204 1.53 -15.05 10.94
C ALA A 204 0.09 -15.50 11.19
N THR A 205 -0.67 -14.69 11.94
CA THR A 205 -2.08 -14.91 12.23
C THR A 205 -2.97 -14.69 11.01
N CYS A 206 -2.70 -13.64 10.22
CA CYS A 206 -3.54 -13.29 9.07
C CYS A 206 -3.27 -14.11 7.80
N LEU A 207 -2.02 -14.57 7.58
CA LEU A 207 -1.62 -15.22 6.31
C LEU A 207 -1.22 -16.68 6.46
N LEU A 208 -0.71 -17.09 7.62
CA LEU A 208 -0.23 -18.46 7.84
C LEU A 208 -1.18 -19.28 8.70
N TYR A 209 -2.31 -18.69 9.12
CA TYR A 209 -3.27 -19.30 10.04
C TYR A 209 -2.62 -19.81 11.34
N ILE A 210 -1.52 -19.17 11.76
CA ILE A 210 -0.83 -19.48 13.02
C ILE A 210 -1.49 -18.65 14.10
N TRP A 211 -2.32 -19.32 14.90
CA TRP A 211 -3.07 -18.71 15.99
C TRP A 211 -2.21 -18.57 17.25
N PRO A 212 -2.30 -17.45 18.00
CA PRO A 212 -1.67 -17.34 19.31
C PRO A 212 -2.21 -18.41 20.28
N GLU A 213 -1.36 -18.83 21.20
CA GLU A 213 -1.72 -19.80 22.24
C GLU A 213 -2.87 -19.27 23.11
N GLY A 214 -3.77 -20.17 23.54
CA GLY A 214 -4.95 -19.83 24.35
C GLY A 214 -6.25 -19.58 23.58
N LEU A 215 -6.23 -19.62 22.24
CA LEU A 215 -7.47 -19.62 21.45
C LEU A 215 -8.16 -20.98 21.52
N THR A 216 -9.46 -20.98 21.82
CA THR A 216 -10.27 -22.19 21.70
C THR A 216 -10.39 -22.59 20.23
N LYS A 217 -10.52 -23.90 19.95
CA LYS A 217 -10.70 -24.42 18.57
C LYS A 217 -11.82 -23.70 17.80
N VAL A 218 -12.86 -23.30 18.51
CA VAL A 218 -14.02 -22.57 17.96
C VAL A 218 -13.65 -21.16 17.54
N HIS A 219 -12.94 -20.41 18.38
CA HIS A 219 -12.50 -19.06 18.04
C HIS A 219 -11.51 -19.06 16.86
N SER A 220 -10.59 -20.03 16.82
CA SER A 220 -9.70 -20.21 15.67
C SER A 220 -10.47 -20.45 14.37
N LYS A 221 -11.55 -21.24 14.42
CA LYS A 221 -12.38 -21.53 13.26
C LYS A 221 -13.19 -20.30 12.79
N LEU A 222 -13.76 -19.54 13.72
CA LEU A 222 -14.44 -18.27 13.40
C LEU A 222 -13.50 -17.25 12.73
N LEU A 223 -12.29 -17.11 13.27
CA LEU A 223 -11.25 -16.26 12.70
C LEU A 223 -10.85 -16.72 11.30
N PHE A 224 -10.69 -18.03 11.10
CA PHE A 224 -10.38 -18.62 9.81
C PHE A 224 -11.41 -18.25 8.74
N HIS A 225 -12.71 -18.44 8.99
CA HIS A 225 -13.76 -18.08 8.04
C HIS A 225 -13.83 -16.57 7.79
N THR A 226 -13.63 -15.78 8.83
CA THR A 226 -13.61 -14.31 8.74
C THR A 226 -12.50 -13.82 7.82
N LEU A 227 -11.28 -14.32 8.02
CA LEU A 227 -10.13 -13.97 7.20
C LEU A 227 -10.31 -14.42 5.75
N ILE A 228 -10.78 -15.65 5.52
CA ILE A 228 -11.02 -16.14 4.15
C ILE A 228 -12.07 -15.28 3.44
N ALA A 229 -13.16 -14.93 4.12
CA ALA A 229 -14.19 -14.07 3.53
C ALA A 229 -13.64 -12.68 3.19
N ALA A 230 -12.85 -12.08 4.08
CA ALA A 230 -12.20 -10.80 3.82
C ALA A 230 -11.24 -10.89 2.63
N CYS A 231 -10.38 -11.92 2.57
CA CYS A 231 -9.48 -12.15 1.45
C CYS A 231 -10.23 -12.32 0.12
N ASN A 232 -11.32 -13.10 0.10
CA ASN A 232 -12.13 -13.31 -1.09
C ASN A 232 -12.81 -12.02 -1.56
N LEU A 233 -13.32 -11.20 -0.64
CA LEU A 233 -13.93 -9.91 -0.99
C LEU A 233 -12.92 -8.90 -1.52
N ILE A 234 -11.73 -8.87 -0.93
CA ILE A 234 -10.63 -8.04 -1.44
C ILE A 234 -10.22 -8.54 -2.82
N ALA A 235 -10.02 -9.84 -3.01
CA ALA A 235 -9.66 -10.43 -4.30
C ALA A 235 -10.78 -10.32 -5.36
N LYS A 236 -12.04 -10.11 -4.96
CA LYS A 236 -13.15 -9.83 -5.88
C LYS A 236 -13.21 -8.35 -6.26
N ASN A 237 -12.96 -7.46 -5.30
CA ASN A 237 -13.14 -6.01 -5.46
C ASN A 237 -11.84 -5.22 -5.69
N TRP A 238 -10.67 -5.87 -5.80
CA TRP A 238 -9.40 -5.15 -5.93
C TRP A 238 -9.30 -4.27 -7.19
N LYS A 239 -10.09 -4.59 -8.24
CA LYS A 239 -10.17 -3.77 -9.46
C LYS A 239 -11.25 -2.70 -9.43
N SER A 240 -12.23 -2.80 -8.52
CA SER A 240 -13.35 -1.86 -8.41
C SER A 240 -13.07 -0.81 -7.33
N ARG A 241 -13.71 0.36 -7.40
CA ARG A 241 -13.68 1.37 -6.33
C ARG A 241 -14.59 1.02 -5.15
N ASN A 242 -15.34 -0.08 -5.25
CA ASN A 242 -16.33 -0.47 -4.26
C ASN A 242 -15.61 -1.08 -3.07
N ILE A 243 -15.54 -0.30 -1.99
CA ILE A 243 -15.02 -0.78 -0.70
C ILE A 243 -16.04 -1.80 -0.17
N PRO A 244 -15.64 -3.05 0.12
CA PRO A 244 -16.56 -4.05 0.61
C PRO A 244 -17.26 -3.56 1.88
N THR A 245 -18.58 -3.68 1.93
CA THR A 245 -19.35 -3.27 3.10
C THR A 245 -19.26 -4.33 4.20
N LYS A 246 -19.56 -3.93 5.45
CA LYS A 246 -19.65 -4.88 6.58
C LYS A 246 -20.70 -5.96 6.30
N THR A 247 -21.80 -5.61 5.62
CA THR A 247 -22.87 -6.55 5.25
C THR A 247 -22.41 -7.55 4.19
N GLU A 248 -21.62 -7.13 3.21
CA GLU A 248 -21.02 -8.04 2.22
C GLU A 248 -20.04 -9.02 2.87
N LEU A 249 -19.21 -8.54 3.80
CA LEU A 249 -18.31 -9.39 4.59
C LEU A 249 -19.09 -10.44 5.36
N VAL A 250 -20.08 -10.02 6.13
CA VAL A 250 -20.99 -10.90 6.88
C VAL A 250 -21.61 -11.95 5.95
N THR A 251 -22.17 -11.52 4.81
CA THR A 251 -22.77 -12.44 3.82
C THR A 251 -21.76 -13.46 3.31
N GLN A 252 -20.53 -13.05 3.00
CA GLN A 252 -19.49 -13.94 2.50
C GLN A 252 -19.00 -14.92 3.57
N ILE A 253 -18.91 -14.48 4.83
CA ILE A 253 -18.57 -15.35 5.96
C ILE A 253 -19.63 -16.44 6.10
N GLN A 254 -20.92 -16.09 6.07
CA GLN A 254 -22.02 -17.05 6.16
C GLN A 254 -21.99 -18.05 5.01
N LYS A 255 -21.75 -17.58 3.79
CA LYS A 255 -21.64 -18.44 2.61
C LYS A 255 -20.50 -19.46 2.74
N ASN A 256 -19.33 -19.03 3.23
CA ASN A 256 -18.18 -19.91 3.45
C ASN A 256 -18.50 -20.99 4.50
N TRP A 257 -19.21 -20.62 5.57
CA TRP A 257 -19.66 -21.54 6.60
C TRP A 257 -20.66 -22.58 6.06
N GLU A 258 -21.64 -22.16 5.28
CA GLU A 258 -22.63 -23.04 4.67
C GLU A 258 -21.98 -24.07 3.74
N TYR A 259 -20.98 -23.66 2.94
CA TYR A 259 -20.21 -24.60 2.12
C TYR A 259 -19.47 -25.65 2.93
N GLU A 260 -18.81 -25.26 4.02
CA GLU A 260 -18.11 -26.21 4.88
C GLU A 260 -19.11 -27.16 5.57
N ARG A 261 -20.26 -26.65 6.01
CA ARG A 261 -21.34 -27.47 6.59
C ARG A 261 -21.84 -28.52 5.58
N MET A 262 -22.09 -28.12 4.34
CA MET A 262 -22.51 -29.05 3.29
C MET A 262 -21.42 -30.09 2.98
N ALA A 263 -20.15 -29.68 2.90
CA ALA A 263 -19.04 -30.60 2.68
C ALA A 263 -18.87 -31.62 3.83
N ALA A 264 -19.03 -31.18 5.08
CA ALA A 264 -18.95 -32.07 6.25
C ALA A 264 -20.11 -33.07 6.32
N GLN A 265 -21.31 -32.68 5.87
CA GLN A 265 -22.46 -33.59 5.73
C GLN A 265 -22.21 -34.68 4.70
N GLN A 266 -21.59 -34.34 3.56
CA GLN A 266 -21.23 -35.30 2.52
C GLN A 266 -20.14 -36.30 2.98
N LEU A 267 -19.24 -35.86 3.85
CA LEU A 267 -18.12 -36.67 4.36
C LEU A 267 -18.46 -37.47 5.64
N GLY A 268 -19.68 -37.38 6.16
CA GLY A 268 -20.10 -38.13 7.37
C GLY A 268 -19.42 -37.67 8.68
N THR A 269 -18.75 -36.51 8.69
CA THR A 269 -17.99 -35.99 9.85
C THR A 269 -18.82 -35.07 10.77
N GLY A 270 -20.15 -35.17 10.69
CA GLY A 270 -21.12 -34.15 11.13
C GLY A 270 -21.15 -33.75 12.61
N VAL A 271 -20.56 -34.53 13.52
CA VAL A 271 -20.66 -34.30 14.97
C VAL A 271 -19.88 -33.04 15.40
N ALA A 272 -18.65 -32.86 14.91
CA ALA A 272 -17.82 -31.68 15.22
C ALA A 272 -18.35 -30.39 14.55
N THR A 273 -19.04 -30.52 13.41
CA THR A 273 -19.64 -29.41 12.66
C THR A 273 -20.93 -28.92 13.31
N MET A 274 -21.67 -29.79 14.01
CA MET A 274 -22.89 -29.43 14.73
C MET A 274 -22.63 -28.60 16.00
N GLU A 275 -21.60 -28.93 16.79
CA GLU A 275 -21.21 -28.12 17.97
C GLU A 275 -20.72 -26.73 17.56
N ALA A 276 -19.89 -26.66 16.51
CA ALA A 276 -19.45 -25.40 15.95
C ALA A 276 -20.62 -24.59 15.35
N GLY A 277 -21.65 -25.26 14.81
CA GLY A 277 -22.88 -24.64 14.33
C GLY A 277 -23.71 -23.96 15.42
N LYS A 278 -23.85 -24.58 16.60
CA LYS A 278 -24.59 -23.97 17.73
C LYS A 278 -23.93 -22.68 18.21
N ILE A 279 -22.59 -22.66 18.30
CA ILE A 279 -21.85 -21.47 18.72
C ILE A 279 -21.84 -20.42 17.61
N TRP A 280 -21.77 -20.84 16.35
CA TRP A 280 -21.90 -19.97 15.19
C TRP A 280 -23.23 -19.23 15.20
N GLU A 281 -24.35 -19.93 15.40
CA GLU A 281 -25.68 -19.33 15.48
C GLU A 281 -25.82 -18.36 16.66
N GLN A 282 -25.27 -18.70 17.84
CA GLN A 282 -25.25 -17.79 18.99
C GLN A 282 -24.46 -16.51 18.72
N TYR A 283 -23.28 -16.63 18.10
CA TYR A 283 -22.47 -15.47 17.70
C TYR A 283 -23.17 -14.65 16.61
N TRP A 284 -23.77 -15.33 15.63
CA TRP A 284 -24.45 -14.69 14.51
C TRP A 284 -25.70 -13.92 14.95
N ASN A 285 -26.45 -14.45 15.90
CA ASN A 285 -27.60 -13.78 16.49
C ASN A 285 -27.17 -12.49 17.22
N LYS A 286 -26.02 -12.51 17.91
CA LYS A 286 -25.43 -11.30 18.52
C LYS A 286 -24.98 -10.27 17.48
N VAL A 287 -24.35 -10.71 16.38
CA VAL A 287 -23.91 -9.81 15.31
C VAL A 287 -25.13 -9.18 14.59
N LYS A 288 -26.17 -9.98 14.30
CA LYS A 288 -27.43 -9.49 13.71
C LYS A 288 -28.09 -8.43 14.58
N SER A 289 -28.18 -8.67 15.90
CA SER A 289 -28.77 -7.69 16.84
C SER A 289 -27.99 -6.37 16.90
N GLN A 290 -26.69 -6.40 16.64
CA GLN A 290 -25.86 -5.18 16.61
C GLN A 290 -25.96 -4.42 15.29
N THR A 291 -26.17 -5.11 14.17
CA THR A 291 -26.33 -4.47 12.86
C THR A 291 -27.70 -3.83 12.63
N THR A 292 -28.74 -4.26 13.35
CA THR A 292 -30.09 -3.65 13.30
C THR A 292 -30.25 -2.42 14.20
N GLY A 293 -29.22 -2.04 14.96
CA GLY A 293 -29.24 -0.86 15.84
C GLY A 293 -28.55 0.38 15.27
N ASP A 294 -27.99 0.30 14.06
CA ASP A 294 -27.22 1.36 13.38
C ASP A 294 -27.99 1.97 12.17
N GLU A 295 -29.32 1.76 12.08
CA GLU A 295 -30.20 2.46 11.10
C GLU A 295 -30.79 3.76 11.69
#